data_AF-A0A7S0V9N1-F1
#
_entry.id   AF-A0A7S0V9N1-F1
#
_cell.length_a   1.000
_cell.length_b   1.000
_cell.length_c   1.000
_cell.angle_alpha   90.00
_cell.angle_beta   90.00
_cell.angle_gamma   90.00
#
_symmetry.space_group_name_H-M   'P 1'
#
loop_
_entity.id
_entity.type
_entity.pdbx_description
1 polymer ?
#
loop_
_entity_poly.entity_id
_entity_poly.type
_entity_poly.pdbx_seq_one_letter_code
_entity_poly.pdbx_strand_id
1 'polypeptide(L)'
;PLAWGVNLPAHSVLIKGTQIYDAKQGKFVELSILDVMQIFGRAGRPQFDTSGEGMILTTHDKLAHYMQLMHSALPIESTLQASLTDHLNAEVVLGTVRNLSEAIAWLSYTYLYVRMLKNPTHYGVAFHEVQSDPMLRVRCRELIEGSIKELARAKMLRYNFDTHNM
;
A
#
# COMPACT_ATOMS: atom_id res chain seq x y z
N PRO A 1 2.35 20.24 7.38
CA PRO A 1 2.94 21.08 6.30
C PRO A 1 4.33 21.68 6.58
N LEU A 2 4.91 21.57 7.79
CA LEU A 2 6.30 22.02 8.04
C LEU A 2 7.33 20.92 7.72
N ALA A 3 7.15 19.72 8.28
CA ALA A 3 8.07 18.60 8.11
C ALA A 3 8.27 18.16 6.65
N TRP A 4 7.28 18.37 5.80
CA TRP A 4 7.32 18.04 4.37
C TRP A 4 7.75 19.21 3.48
N GLY A 5 7.63 20.46 3.94
CA GLY A 5 7.76 21.66 3.10
C GLY A 5 8.96 22.55 3.40
N VAL A 6 9.56 22.43 4.59
CA VAL A 6 10.67 23.28 5.03
C VAL A 6 11.71 22.44 5.77
N ASN A 7 12.99 22.60 5.41
CA ASN A 7 14.10 21.94 6.09
C ASN A 7 14.57 22.76 7.30
N LEU A 8 13.77 22.73 8.39
CA LEU A 8 14.12 23.37 9.65
C LEU A 8 14.34 22.30 10.73
N PRO A 9 15.59 21.84 10.95
CA PRO A 9 15.89 20.88 12.00
C PRO A 9 15.86 21.55 13.39
N ALA A 10 15.46 20.79 14.41
CA ALA A 10 15.44 21.22 15.80
C ALA A 10 16.14 20.17 16.67
N HIS A 11 16.75 20.56 17.80
CA HIS A 11 17.42 19.61 18.68
C HIS A 11 16.44 18.52 19.20
N SER A 12 15.28 18.96 19.69
CA SER A 12 14.21 18.08 20.17
C SER A 12 12.91 18.32 19.42
N VAL A 13 12.18 17.25 19.13
CA VAL A 13 10.88 17.28 18.43
C VAL A 13 9.84 16.52 19.26
N LEU A 14 8.67 17.13 19.43
CA LEU A 14 7.55 16.56 20.17
C LEU A 14 6.33 16.39 19.25
N ILE A 15 5.86 15.15 19.09
CA ILE A 15 4.57 14.84 18.48
C ILE A 15 3.52 14.81 19.60
N LYS A 16 2.74 15.89 19.71
CA LYS A 16 1.66 16.00 20.70
C LYS A 16 0.37 15.45 20.13
N GLY A 17 -0.01 14.24 20.55
CA GLY A 17 -1.19 13.56 20.05
C GLY A 17 -0.91 12.91 18.70
N THR A 18 -1.52 11.75 18.48
CA THR A 18 -1.29 10.89 17.30
C THR A 18 -2.54 10.74 16.45
N GLN A 19 -3.62 11.43 16.81
CA GLN A 19 -4.89 11.37 16.09
C GLN A 19 -5.10 12.62 15.25
N ILE A 20 -5.47 12.40 14.00
CA ILE A 20 -5.85 13.43 13.04
C ILE A 20 -7.26 13.15 12.54
N TYR A 21 -8.03 14.19 12.26
CA TYR A 21 -9.36 14.01 11.72
C TYR A 21 -9.29 13.79 10.20
N ASP A 22 -9.76 12.63 9.72
CA ASP A 22 -9.90 12.35 8.29
C ASP A 22 -11.31 12.67 7.83
N ALA A 23 -11.44 13.78 7.09
CA ALA A 23 -12.72 14.23 6.54
C ALA A 23 -13.34 13.24 5.53
N LYS A 24 -12.53 12.42 4.85
CA LYS A 24 -13.03 11.42 3.91
C LYS A 24 -13.68 10.25 4.63
N GLN A 25 -13.15 9.88 5.80
CA GLN A 25 -13.67 8.79 6.62
C GLN A 25 -14.64 9.26 7.71
N GLY A 26 -14.75 10.56 7.96
CA GLY A 26 -15.62 11.14 8.98
C GLY A 26 -15.24 10.76 10.42
N LYS A 27 -13.97 10.41 10.66
CA LYS A 27 -13.50 9.95 11.98
C LYS A 27 -12.06 10.37 12.25
N PHE A 28 -11.65 10.30 13.51
CA PHE A 28 -10.25 10.40 13.89
C PHE A 28 -9.51 9.12 13.46
N VAL A 29 -8.40 9.32 12.77
CA VAL A 29 -7.48 8.27 12.33
C VAL A 29 -6.11 8.55 12.92
N GLU A 30 -5.30 7.50 13.06
CA GLU A 30 -3.95 7.62 13.57
C GLU A 30 -3.00 8.23 12.53
N LEU A 31 -1.97 8.92 13.01
CA LEU A 31 -0.93 9.51 12.18
C LEU A 31 -0.19 8.41 11.44
N SER A 32 0.09 8.62 10.15
CA SER A 32 0.81 7.65 9.35
C SER A 32 2.25 7.49 9.85
N ILE A 33 2.81 6.28 9.69
CA ILE A 33 4.21 6.03 10.05
C ILE A 33 5.18 6.97 9.31
N LEU A 34 4.85 7.29 8.05
CA LEU A 34 5.66 8.18 7.22
C LEU A 34 5.69 9.58 7.82
N ASP A 35 4.56 10.09 8.32
CA ASP A 35 4.52 11.39 8.98
C ASP A 35 5.32 11.38 10.29
N VAL A 36 5.23 10.31 11.10
CA VAL A 36 6.04 10.16 12.31
C VAL A 36 7.53 10.17 11.97
N MET A 37 7.95 9.34 11.01
CA MET A 37 9.33 9.24 10.57
C MET A 37 9.85 10.56 9.99
N GLN A 38 9.03 11.28 9.23
CA GLN A 38 9.41 12.59 8.68
C GLN A 38 9.55 13.65 9.77
N ILE A 39 8.67 13.66 10.76
CA ILE A 39 8.77 14.60 11.90
C ILE A 39 10.02 14.28 12.74
N PHE A 40 10.27 13.02 13.02
CA PHE A 40 11.48 12.59 13.73
C PHE A 40 12.77 12.79 12.93
N GLY A 41 12.71 12.72 11.60
CA GLY A 41 13.83 13.09 10.73
C GLY A 41 14.24 14.56 10.82
N ARG A 42 13.44 15.41 11.48
CA ARG A 42 13.81 16.80 11.81
C ARG A 42 14.45 16.96 13.19
N ALA A 43 14.53 15.90 14.00
CA ALA A 43 15.20 15.91 15.29
C ALA A 43 16.72 15.77 15.11
N GLY A 44 17.46 16.66 15.77
CA GLY A 44 18.91 16.80 15.63
C GLY A 44 19.29 17.74 14.49
N ARG A 45 20.09 18.77 14.80
CA ARG A 45 20.65 19.68 13.80
C ARG A 45 22.00 19.13 13.31
N PRO A 46 22.14 18.80 12.02
CA PRO A 46 23.44 18.44 11.46
C PRO A 46 24.46 19.54 11.77
N GLN A 47 25.67 19.15 12.19
CA GLN A 47 26.80 20.02 12.56
C GLN A 47 26.71 20.73 13.93
N PHE A 48 25.53 20.84 14.55
CA PHE A 48 25.39 21.54 15.85
C PHE A 48 25.14 20.61 17.02
N ASP A 49 24.42 19.51 16.81
CA ASP A 49 24.03 18.58 17.86
C ASP A 49 24.70 17.21 17.67
N THR A 50 25.10 16.56 18.77
CA THR A 50 25.65 15.19 18.76
C THR A 50 24.55 14.12 18.70
N SER A 51 23.36 14.45 19.18
CA SER A 51 22.16 13.62 19.15
C SER A 51 20.92 14.51 19.02
N GLY A 52 19.84 13.95 18.47
CA GLY A 52 18.51 14.57 18.47
C GLY A 52 17.54 13.78 19.35
N GLU A 53 16.56 14.46 19.93
CA GLU A 53 15.54 13.82 20.77
C GLU A 53 14.18 13.86 20.08
N GLY A 54 13.53 12.70 19.95
CA GLY A 54 12.16 12.57 19.45
C GLY A 54 11.23 12.04 20.52
N MET A 55 10.15 12.76 20.83
CA MET A 55 9.14 12.35 21.80
C MET A 55 7.76 12.24 21.14
N ILE A 56 7.04 11.15 21.40
CA ILE A 56 5.64 10.96 20.99
C ILE A 56 4.76 10.91 22.24
N LEU A 57 3.69 11.69 22.24
CA LEU A 57 2.59 11.59 23.20
C LEU A 57 1.40 10.92 22.51
N THR A 58 1.09 9.70 22.92
CA THR A 58 -0.01 8.88 22.40
C THR A 58 -0.77 8.20 23.54
N THR A 59 -1.89 7.57 23.23
CA THR A 59 -2.66 6.78 24.18
C THR A 59 -1.95 5.44 24.45
N HIS A 60 -2.16 4.87 25.64
CA HIS A 60 -1.42 3.68 26.08
C HIS A 60 -1.62 2.46 25.15
N ASP A 61 -2.81 2.33 24.57
CA ASP A 61 -3.16 1.26 23.62
C ASP A 61 -2.35 1.34 22.30
N LYS A 62 -1.86 2.51 21.93
CA LYS A 62 -1.08 2.73 20.70
C LYS A 62 0.43 2.76 20.92
N LEU A 63 0.89 2.78 22.17
CA LEU A 63 2.31 2.81 22.49
C LEU A 63 3.08 1.64 21.87
N ALA A 64 2.55 0.42 21.99
CA ALA A 64 3.17 -0.78 21.41
C ALA A 64 3.25 -0.70 19.87
N HIS A 65 2.20 -0.15 19.23
CA HIS A 65 2.17 0.05 17.79
C HIS A 65 3.30 1.00 17.35
N TYR A 66 3.40 2.19 17.95
CA TYR A 66 4.45 3.15 17.60
C TYR A 66 5.87 2.67 17.96
N MET A 67 6.04 1.93 19.06
CA MET A 67 7.34 1.31 19.40
C MET A 67 7.75 0.26 18.36
N GLN A 68 6.83 -0.62 17.96
CA GLN A 68 7.11 -1.62 16.92
C GLN A 68 7.41 -0.95 15.57
N LEU A 69 6.68 0.09 15.20
CA LEU A 69 6.92 0.86 13.98
C LEU A 69 8.32 1.51 13.95
N MET A 70 8.81 1.95 15.10
CA MET A 70 10.13 2.60 15.24
C MET A 70 11.29 1.59 15.30
N HIS A 71 11.10 0.44 15.95
CA HIS A 71 12.15 -0.56 16.14
C HIS A 71 12.21 -1.63 15.04
N SER A 72 11.08 -1.96 14.45
CA SER A 72 10.97 -3.04 13.47
C SER A 72 10.67 -2.43 12.10
N ALA A 73 11.46 -2.80 11.10
CA ALA A 73 11.07 -2.62 9.70
C ALA A 73 9.81 -3.46 9.47
N LEU A 74 8.62 -2.87 9.62
CA LEU A 74 7.41 -3.54 9.19
C LEU A 74 7.59 -3.93 7.72
N PRO A 75 7.34 -5.19 7.35
CA PRO A 75 7.42 -5.58 5.96
C PRO A 75 6.43 -4.72 5.17
N ILE A 76 6.94 -4.02 4.16
CA ILE A 76 6.10 -3.22 3.27
C ILE A 76 5.27 -4.21 2.45
N GLU A 77 3.94 -4.08 2.55
CA GLU A 77 2.98 -4.89 1.80
C GLU A 77 2.28 -4.03 0.74
N SER A 78 1.88 -4.68 -0.35
CA SER A 78 1.09 -4.04 -1.41
C SER A 78 -0.37 -3.86 -1.00
N THR A 79 -0.91 -2.66 -1.24
CA THR A 79 -2.34 -2.32 -1.10
C THR A 79 -3.09 -2.36 -2.43
N LEU A 80 -2.41 -2.69 -3.54
CA LEU A 80 -2.96 -2.62 -4.90
C LEU A 80 -4.21 -3.50 -5.07
N GLN A 81 -4.30 -4.62 -4.34
CA GLN A 81 -5.44 -5.54 -4.43
C GLN A 81 -6.79 -4.86 -4.13
N ALA A 82 -6.83 -3.87 -3.23
CA ALA A 82 -8.05 -3.15 -2.87
C ALA A 82 -8.53 -2.19 -3.97
N SER A 83 -7.63 -1.72 -4.83
CA SER A 83 -7.91 -0.77 -5.92
C SER A 83 -7.57 -1.36 -7.29
N LEU A 84 -7.49 -2.69 -7.41
CA LEU A 84 -7.04 -3.37 -8.62
C LEU A 84 -7.94 -3.06 -9.81
N THR A 85 -9.25 -3.05 -9.57
CA THR A 85 -10.30 -2.77 -10.57
C THR A 85 -10.09 -1.40 -11.24
N ASP A 86 -9.79 -0.36 -10.46
CA ASP A 86 -9.58 1.00 -10.98
C ASP A 86 -8.27 1.11 -11.78
N HIS A 87 -7.19 0.49 -11.30
CA HIS A 87 -5.90 0.52 -11.98
C HIS A 87 -5.95 -0.27 -13.29
N LEU A 88 -6.62 -1.43 -13.30
CA LEU A 88 -6.83 -2.21 -14.51
C LEU A 88 -7.61 -1.41 -15.55
N ASN A 89 -8.67 -0.71 -15.13
CA ASN A 89 -9.46 0.15 -16.01
C ASN A 89 -8.60 1.25 -16.65
N ALA A 90 -7.71 1.87 -15.88
CA ALA A 90 -6.79 2.89 -16.41
C ALA A 90 -5.88 2.32 -17.51
N GLU A 91 -5.32 1.13 -17.32
CA GLU A 91 -4.44 0.50 -18.32
C GLU A 91 -5.18 0.07 -19.60
N VAL A 92 -6.45 -0.34 -19.46
CA VAL A 92 -7.31 -0.64 -20.62
C VAL A 92 -7.62 0.64 -21.40
N VAL A 93 -7.97 1.73 -20.71
CA VAL A 93 -8.24 3.03 -21.34
C VAL A 93 -7.00 3.61 -22.03
N LEU A 94 -5.80 3.41 -21.45
CA LEU A 94 -4.53 3.78 -22.07
C LEU A 94 -4.16 2.90 -23.26
N GLY A 95 -4.79 1.73 -23.40
CA GLY A 95 -4.52 0.77 -24.46
C GLY A 95 -3.25 -0.06 -24.26
N THR A 96 -2.67 -0.03 -23.05
CA THR A 96 -1.55 -0.89 -22.62
C THR A 96 -2.00 -2.34 -22.50
N VAL A 97 -3.24 -2.54 -22.04
CA VAL A 97 -3.85 -3.86 -21.82
C VAL A 97 -5.10 -3.99 -22.70
N ARG A 98 -5.12 -4.98 -23.59
CA ARG A 98 -6.22 -5.20 -24.55
C ARG A 98 -6.92 -6.54 -24.39
N ASN A 99 -6.29 -7.48 -23.71
CA ASN A 99 -6.79 -8.83 -23.54
C ASN A 99 -6.42 -9.39 -22.17
N LEU A 100 -7.05 -10.50 -21.80
CA LEU A 100 -6.83 -11.15 -20.51
C LEU A 100 -5.37 -11.53 -20.27
N SER A 101 -4.67 -12.02 -21.30
CA SER A 101 -3.27 -12.43 -21.19
C SER A 101 -2.35 -11.25 -20.89
N GLU A 102 -2.56 -10.10 -21.54
CA GLU A 102 -1.86 -8.85 -21.27
C GLU A 102 -2.16 -8.33 -19.87
N ALA A 103 -3.41 -8.45 -19.39
CA ALA A 103 -3.78 -8.04 -18.04
C ALA A 103 -3.07 -8.88 -16.96
N ILE A 104 -2.97 -10.21 -17.17
CA ILE A 104 -2.22 -11.10 -16.28
C ILE A 104 -0.72 -10.78 -16.31
N ALA A 105 -0.17 -10.51 -17.51
CA ALA A 105 1.22 -10.10 -17.66
C ALA A 105 1.49 -8.78 -16.94
N TRP A 106 0.61 -7.79 -17.09
CA TRP A 106 0.67 -6.52 -16.37
C TRP A 106 0.72 -6.72 -14.85
N LEU A 107 -0.17 -7.56 -14.30
CA LEU A 107 -0.19 -7.86 -12.87
C LEU A 107 1.15 -8.43 -12.38
N SER A 108 1.82 -9.25 -13.19
CA SER A 108 3.12 -9.84 -12.86
C SER A 108 4.25 -8.82 -12.70
N TYR A 109 4.12 -7.63 -13.30
CA TYR A 109 5.08 -6.53 -13.17
C TYR A 109 4.85 -5.67 -11.91
N THR A 110 3.77 -5.93 -11.16
CA THR A 110 3.42 -5.12 -10.00
C THR A 110 4.11 -5.59 -8.72
N TYR A 111 4.21 -4.68 -7.74
CA TYR A 111 4.68 -5.04 -6.40
C TYR A 111 3.75 -6.06 -5.71
N LEU A 112 2.46 -6.07 -6.03
CA LEU A 112 1.50 -7.04 -5.51
C LEU A 112 1.93 -8.47 -5.82
N TYR A 113 2.26 -8.76 -7.08
CA TYR A 113 2.68 -10.09 -7.49
C TYR A 113 3.92 -10.58 -6.72
N VAL A 114 4.94 -9.72 -6.60
CA VAL A 114 6.16 -10.06 -5.85
C VAL A 114 5.85 -10.35 -4.37
N ARG A 115 4.95 -9.58 -3.76
CA ARG A 115 4.55 -9.80 -2.36
C ARG A 115 3.68 -11.04 -2.18
N MET A 116 2.80 -11.34 -3.12
CA MET A 116 2.01 -12.58 -3.12
C MET A 116 2.89 -13.82 -3.16
N LEU A 117 4.01 -13.80 -3.89
CA LEU A 117 4.96 -14.91 -3.91
C LEU A 117 5.76 -15.05 -2.59
N LYS A 118 6.11 -13.92 -1.95
CA LYS A 118 6.91 -13.91 -0.72
C LYS A 118 6.10 -14.16 0.55
N ASN A 119 4.87 -13.66 0.61
CA ASN A 119 3.99 -13.78 1.76
C ASN A 119 2.54 -14.15 1.33
N PRO A 120 2.32 -15.36 0.77
CA PRO A 120 1.04 -15.73 0.14
C PRO A 120 -0.15 -15.68 1.11
N THR A 121 0.07 -16.06 2.37
CA THR A 121 -0.96 -16.11 3.41
C THR A 121 -1.56 -14.74 3.72
N HIS A 122 -0.76 -13.67 3.65
CA HIS A 122 -1.24 -12.30 3.83
C HIS A 122 -2.22 -11.88 2.72
N TYR A 123 -2.08 -12.44 1.52
CA TYR A 123 -2.94 -12.16 0.36
C TYR A 123 -4.09 -13.17 0.19
N GLY A 124 -4.33 -13.99 1.22
CA GLY A 124 -5.40 -14.99 1.20
C GLY A 124 -5.14 -16.16 0.25
N VAL A 125 -3.89 -16.43 -0.09
CA VAL A 125 -3.49 -17.61 -0.88
C VAL A 125 -3.11 -18.73 0.08
N ALA A 126 -3.77 -19.88 -0.04
CA ALA A 126 -3.50 -21.02 0.83
C ALA A 126 -2.19 -21.73 0.44
N PHE A 127 -1.53 -22.37 1.40
CA PHE A 127 -0.26 -23.08 1.16
C PHE A 127 -0.35 -24.16 0.07
N HIS A 128 -1.49 -24.86 -0.05
CA HIS A 128 -1.69 -25.89 -1.07
C HIS A 128 -1.78 -25.31 -2.49
N GLU A 129 -2.30 -24.08 -2.64
CA GLU A 129 -2.33 -23.36 -3.90
C GLU A 129 -0.91 -22.99 -4.33
N VAL A 130 -0.07 -22.54 -3.40
CA VAL A 130 1.35 -22.22 -3.67
C VAL A 130 2.13 -23.46 -4.07
N GLN A 131 1.85 -24.62 -3.47
CA GLN A 131 2.50 -25.88 -3.85
C GLN A 131 2.10 -26.35 -5.26
N SER A 132 0.84 -26.15 -5.62
CA SER A 132 0.29 -26.57 -6.92
C SER A 132 0.64 -25.60 -8.04
N ASP A 133 0.72 -24.30 -7.74
CA ASP A 133 1.06 -23.23 -8.66
C ASP A 133 2.05 -22.24 -8.01
N PRO A 134 3.36 -22.55 -8.04
CA PRO A 134 4.39 -21.72 -7.43
C PRO A 134 4.50 -20.31 -8.01
N MET A 135 3.97 -20.09 -9.22
CA MET A 135 3.95 -18.77 -9.87
C MET A 135 2.60 -18.06 -9.72
N LEU A 136 1.64 -18.64 -8.99
CA LEU A 136 0.32 -18.06 -8.73
C LEU A 136 -0.41 -17.58 -9.99
N ARG A 137 -0.20 -18.24 -11.13
CA ARG A 137 -0.84 -17.91 -12.42
C ARG A 137 -2.35 -18.02 -12.35
N VAL A 138 -2.86 -19.06 -11.70
CA VAL A 138 -4.30 -19.28 -11.50
C VAL A 138 -4.87 -18.15 -10.64
N ARG A 139 -4.22 -17.84 -9.52
CA ARG A 139 -4.65 -16.77 -8.63
C ARG A 139 -4.63 -15.39 -9.31
N CYS A 140 -3.59 -15.09 -10.09
CA CYS A 140 -3.51 -13.86 -10.88
C CYS A 140 -4.65 -13.75 -11.89
N ARG A 141 -4.97 -14.86 -12.58
CA ARG A 141 -6.13 -14.91 -13.49
C ARG A 141 -7.44 -14.62 -12.75
N GLU A 142 -7.69 -15.26 -11.61
CA GLU A 142 -8.90 -15.04 -10.81
C GLU A 142 -9.07 -13.58 -10.39
N LEU A 143 -8.01 -12.94 -9.92
CA LEU A 143 -8.02 -11.52 -9.52
C LEU A 143 -8.37 -10.61 -10.68
N ILE A 144 -7.76 -10.84 -11.85
CA ILE A 144 -8.02 -10.07 -13.06
C ILE A 144 -9.43 -10.32 -13.58
N GLU A 145 -9.88 -11.57 -13.67
CA GLU A 145 -11.23 -11.90 -14.11
C GLU A 145 -12.29 -11.32 -13.18
N GLY A 146 -12.05 -11.33 -11.86
CA GLY A 146 -12.90 -10.67 -10.87
C GLY A 146 -13.03 -9.18 -11.17
N SER A 147 -11.89 -8.51 -11.38
CA SER A 147 -11.83 -7.07 -11.71
C SER A 147 -12.54 -6.75 -13.04
N ILE A 148 -12.33 -7.56 -14.09
CA ILE A 148 -13.01 -7.41 -15.38
C ILE A 148 -14.53 -7.56 -15.23
N LYS A 149 -14.99 -8.55 -14.45
CA LYS A 149 -16.42 -8.75 -14.18
C LYS A 149 -17.04 -7.55 -13.47
N GLU A 150 -16.33 -6.94 -12.52
CA GLU A 150 -16.77 -5.70 -11.86
C GLU A 150 -16.84 -4.52 -12.83
N LEU A 151 -15.82 -4.31 -13.67
CA LEU A 151 -15.80 -3.26 -14.68
C LEU A 151 -16.90 -3.42 -15.73
N ALA A 152 -17.15 -4.67 -16.16
CA ALA A 152 -18.21 -4.99 -17.10
C ALA A 152 -19.60 -4.69 -16.49
N ARG A 153 -19.81 -5.03 -15.21
CA ARG A 153 -21.06 -4.68 -14.47
C ARG A 153 -21.24 -3.17 -14.35
N ALA A 154 -20.16 -2.44 -14.10
CA ALA A 154 -20.15 -0.97 -14.04
C ALA A 154 -20.25 -0.31 -15.42
N LYS A 155 -20.28 -1.09 -16.52
CA LYS A 155 -20.28 -0.63 -17.93
C LYS A 155 -19.05 0.22 -18.28
N MET A 156 -17.94 0.03 -17.56
CA MET A 156 -16.68 0.72 -17.82
C MET A 156 -15.83 0.00 -18.88
N LEU A 157 -16.12 -1.28 -19.14
CA LEU A 157 -15.40 -2.13 -20.10
C LEU A 157 -16.36 -3.06 -20.84
N ARG A 158 -16.10 -3.32 -22.14
CA ARG A 158 -16.87 -4.29 -22.94
C ARG A 158 -16.05 -5.55 -23.16
N TYR A 159 -16.24 -6.54 -22.29
CA TYR A 159 -15.49 -7.78 -22.38
C TYR A 159 -16.23 -8.81 -23.24
N ASN A 160 -15.54 -9.36 -24.24
CA ASN A 160 -16.03 -10.50 -25.00
C ASN A 160 -15.43 -11.80 -24.43
N PHE A 161 -16.27 -12.63 -23.81
CA PHE A 161 -15.86 -13.89 -23.19
C PHE A 161 -15.41 -14.96 -24.19
N ASP A 162 -15.79 -14.85 -25.47
CA ASP A 162 -15.40 -15.81 -26.50
C ASP A 162 -14.00 -15.50 -27.05
N THR A 163 -13.70 -14.21 -27.27
CA THR A 163 -12.41 -13.76 -27.84
C THR A 163 -11.40 -13.30 -26.79
N HIS A 164 -11.81 -13.21 -25.51
CA HIS A 164 -11.00 -12.70 -24.38
C HIS A 164 -10.42 -11.28 -24.59
N ASN A 165 -11.03 -10.52 -25.50
CA ASN A 165 -10.67 -9.14 -25.82
C ASN A 165 -11.51 -8.15 -25.01
N MET A 166 -10.89 -7.03 -24.65
CA MET A 166 -11.46 -5.93 -23.86
C MET A 166 -11.71 -4.68 -24.70
#